data_AF-A0A962FQY4-F1
#
_entry.id   AF-A0A962FQY4-F1
#
_cell.length_a   1.000
_cell.length_b   1.000
_cell.length_c   1.000
_cell.angle_alpha   90.00
_cell.angle_beta   90.00
_cell.angle_gamma   90.00
#
_symmetry.space_group_name_H-M   'P 1'
#
loop_
_entity.id
_entity.type
_entity.pdbx_description
1 polymer ?
#
loop_
_entity_poly.entity_id
_entity_poly.type
_entity_poly.pdbx_seq_one_letter_code
_entity_poly.pdbx_strand_id
1 'polypeptide(L)'
;MRTEDVDALEAGYRSAKAALADVTYASGYPVYPQTISAFMQSLCAPPWGRRDYDPRRTMALLKRIEDVGEIDLCHLLTALGRAERFSDGIWISYLEDDRFDRIVARARVLLA
;
A
#
# COMPACT_ATOMS: atom_id res chain seq x y z
N MET A 1 12.47 -8.27 -6.98
CA MET A 1 11.03 -8.25 -7.35
C MET A 1 10.82 -8.95 -8.70
N ARG A 2 9.67 -9.59 -8.94
CA ARG A 2 9.29 -10.27 -10.20
C ARG A 2 7.99 -9.67 -10.77
N THR A 3 7.74 -9.88 -12.07
CA THR A 3 6.52 -9.40 -12.74
C THR A 3 5.24 -9.83 -12.04
N GLU A 4 5.16 -11.11 -11.64
CA GLU A 4 4.01 -11.66 -10.91
C GLU A 4 3.76 -10.96 -9.57
N ASP A 5 4.81 -10.45 -8.92
CA ASP A 5 4.67 -9.73 -7.67
C ASP A 5 3.97 -8.38 -7.93
N VAL A 6 4.35 -7.67 -8.98
CA VAL A 6 3.73 -6.38 -9.36
C VAL A 6 2.30 -6.58 -9.89
N ASP A 7 2.04 -7.64 -10.63
CA ASP A 7 0.68 -8.02 -11.06
C ASP A 7 -0.22 -8.25 -9.83
N ALA A 8 0.28 -8.98 -8.82
CA ALA A 8 -0.44 -9.22 -7.58
C ALA A 8 -0.68 -7.94 -6.77
N LEU A 9 0.31 -7.02 -6.72
CA LEU A 9 0.17 -5.72 -6.08
C LEU A 9 -0.97 -4.91 -6.73
N GLU A 10 -0.98 -4.84 -8.07
CA GLU A 10 -1.99 -4.10 -8.83
C GLU A 10 -3.39 -4.72 -8.69
N ALA A 11 -3.50 -6.05 -8.79
CA ALA A 11 -4.77 -6.76 -8.61
C ALA A 11 -5.32 -6.60 -7.18
N GLY A 12 -4.44 -6.67 -6.17
CA GLY A 12 -4.76 -6.45 -4.77
C GLY A 12 -5.27 -5.02 -4.53
N TYR A 13 -4.58 -4.02 -5.08
CA TYR A 13 -5.01 -2.62 -4.98
C TYR A 13 -6.39 -2.40 -5.61
N ARG A 14 -6.61 -2.87 -6.84
CA ARG A 14 -7.91 -2.73 -7.53
C ARG A 14 -9.05 -3.39 -6.75
N SER A 15 -8.81 -4.58 -6.20
CA SER A 15 -9.79 -5.30 -5.38
C SER A 15 -10.08 -4.57 -4.07
N ALA A 16 -9.04 -4.03 -3.41
CA ALA A 16 -9.20 -3.23 -2.20
C ALA A 16 -9.98 -1.93 -2.47
N LYS A 17 -9.69 -1.23 -3.58
CA LYS A 17 -10.41 -0.02 -4.01
C LYS A 17 -11.88 -0.30 -4.29
N ALA A 18 -12.19 -1.41 -4.97
CA ALA A 18 -13.57 -1.83 -5.22
C ALA A 18 -14.33 -2.16 -3.92
N ALA A 19 -13.65 -2.77 -2.94
CA ALA A 19 -14.22 -3.11 -1.63
C ALA A 19 -14.38 -1.91 -0.69
N LEU A 20 -13.98 -0.69 -1.11
CA LEU A 20 -14.12 0.51 -0.29
C LEU A 20 -15.58 0.80 0.08
N ALA A 21 -16.52 0.50 -0.82
CA ALA A 21 -17.96 0.67 -0.59
C ALA A 21 -18.51 -0.24 0.53
N ASP A 22 -17.77 -1.30 0.88
CA ASP A 22 -18.16 -2.26 1.92
C ASP A 22 -17.56 -1.91 3.30
N VAL A 23 -16.81 -0.82 3.41
CA VAL A 23 -16.30 -0.34 4.69
C VAL A 23 -17.46 0.14 5.56
N THR A 24 -17.51 -0.37 6.78
CA THR A 24 -18.50 0.03 7.79
C THR A 24 -17.81 0.71 8.96
N TYR A 25 -18.58 1.24 9.90
CA TYR A 25 -18.04 1.87 11.10
C TYR A 25 -18.62 1.24 12.36
N ALA A 26 -17.76 0.93 13.32
CA ALA A 26 -18.13 0.44 14.65
C ALA A 26 -17.44 1.31 15.71
N SER A 27 -18.23 1.89 16.61
CA SER A 27 -17.73 2.77 17.69
C SER A 27 -16.85 3.94 17.19
N GLY A 28 -17.13 4.45 15.98
CA GLY A 28 -16.37 5.55 15.37
C GLY A 28 -15.13 5.12 14.59
N TYR A 29 -14.79 3.83 14.57
CA TYR A 29 -13.62 3.29 13.85
C TYR A 29 -14.06 2.53 12.60
N PRO A 30 -13.27 2.60 11.51
CA PRO A 30 -13.55 1.83 10.30
C PRO A 30 -13.38 0.33 10.56
N VAL A 31 -14.32 -0.44 10.04
CA VAL A 31 -14.24 -1.90 9.98
C VAL A 31 -14.04 -2.26 8.52
N TYR A 32 -12.80 -2.63 8.19
CA TYR A 32 -12.43 -2.97 6.83
C TYR A 32 -12.91 -4.38 6.45
N PRO A 33 -13.46 -4.57 5.24
CA PRO A 33 -13.69 -5.91 4.69
C PRO A 33 -12.38 -6.69 4.59
N GLN A 34 -12.50 -8.02 4.57
CA GLN A 34 -11.35 -8.92 4.52
C GLN A 34 -10.45 -8.64 3.31
N THR A 35 -11.01 -8.22 2.17
CA THR A 35 -10.27 -7.86 0.96
C THR A 35 -9.26 -6.74 1.21
N ILE A 36 -9.69 -5.66 1.87
CA ILE A 36 -8.80 -4.54 2.22
C ILE A 36 -7.78 -5.02 3.26
N SER A 37 -8.22 -5.70 4.32
CA SER A 37 -7.33 -6.19 5.39
C SER A 37 -6.23 -7.13 4.85
N ALA A 38 -6.58 -8.03 3.93
CA ALA A 38 -5.63 -8.95 3.30
C ALA A 38 -4.63 -8.19 2.42
N PHE A 39 -5.08 -7.17 1.68
CA PHE A 39 -4.18 -6.34 0.89
C PHE A 39 -3.19 -5.59 1.77
N MET A 40 -3.63 -4.93 2.86
CA MET A 40 -2.75 -4.28 3.83
C MET A 40 -1.65 -5.23 4.34
N GLN A 41 -2.05 -6.46 4.68
CA GLN A 41 -1.14 -7.50 5.18
C GLN A 41 -0.14 -7.95 4.12
N SER A 42 -0.56 -8.09 2.85
CA SER A 42 0.33 -8.49 1.76
C SER A 42 1.49 -7.52 1.55
N LEU A 43 1.29 -6.22 1.80
CA LEU A 43 2.35 -5.22 1.69
C LEU A 43 3.44 -5.38 2.76
N CYS A 44 3.14 -6.10 3.84
CA CYS A 44 4.08 -6.40 4.92
C CYS A 44 4.82 -7.74 4.73
N ALA A 45 4.50 -8.50 3.67
CA ALA A 45 5.06 -9.82 3.37
C ALA A 45 6.02 -9.75 2.17
N PRO A 46 6.94 -10.73 2.00
CA PRO A 46 7.77 -10.81 0.81
C PRO A 46 6.95 -10.76 -0.49
N PRO A 47 7.43 -10.08 -1.55
CA PRO A 47 8.74 -9.43 -1.66
C PRO A 47 8.80 -8.00 -1.10
N TRP A 48 7.66 -7.44 -0.69
CA TRP A 48 7.52 -6.03 -0.29
C TRP A 48 8.00 -5.75 1.12
N GLY A 49 7.70 -6.67 2.04
CA GLY A 49 7.91 -6.54 3.46
C GLY A 49 9.38 -6.33 3.84
N ARG A 50 9.65 -5.24 4.55
CA ARG A 50 10.99 -4.89 5.06
C ARG A 50 10.94 -4.63 6.55
N ARG A 51 11.78 -5.33 7.32
CA ARG A 51 11.84 -5.14 8.79
C ARG A 51 12.48 -3.82 9.20
N ASP A 52 13.32 -3.27 8.33
CA ASP A 52 14.10 -2.04 8.51
C ASP A 52 13.41 -0.80 7.90
N TYR A 53 12.10 -0.87 7.61
CA TYR A 53 11.35 0.29 7.12
C TYR A 53 11.32 1.42 8.17
N ASP A 54 11.29 2.68 7.71
CA ASP A 54 11.12 3.85 8.57
C ASP A 54 9.82 4.59 8.21
N PRO A 55 8.78 4.57 9.08
CA PRO A 55 7.51 5.23 8.80
C PRO A 55 7.64 6.76 8.63
N ARG A 56 8.70 7.39 9.17
CA ARG A 56 8.94 8.83 9.04
C ARG A 56 9.33 9.23 7.61
N ARG A 57 9.84 8.28 6.81
CA ARG A 57 10.24 8.52 5.42
C ARG A 57 9.08 8.42 4.43
N THR A 58 7.94 7.84 4.83
CA THR A 58 6.78 7.54 3.96
C THR A 58 6.36 8.73 3.09
N MET A 59 6.13 9.90 3.69
CA MET A 59 5.68 11.09 2.96
C MET A 59 6.75 11.63 2.01
N ALA A 60 8.03 11.57 2.40
CA ALA A 60 9.13 11.98 1.53
C ALA A 60 9.27 11.05 0.32
N LEU A 61 9.10 9.74 0.53
CA LEU A 61 9.13 8.73 -0.53
C LEU A 61 7.97 8.89 -1.50
N LEU A 62 6.74 9.11 -1.00
CA LEU A 62 5.56 9.37 -1.85
C LEU A 62 5.72 10.61 -2.73
N LYS A 63 6.33 11.68 -2.19
CA LYS A 63 6.56 12.93 -2.94
C LYS A 63 7.51 12.75 -4.13
N ARG A 64 8.41 11.76 -4.07
CA ARG A 64 9.43 11.48 -5.10
C ARG A 64 9.26 10.08 -5.70
N ILE A 65 8.05 9.55 -5.72
CA ILE A 65 7.75 8.15 -6.09
C ILE A 65 8.29 7.79 -7.48
N GLU A 66 8.42 8.75 -8.39
CA GLU A 66 9.00 8.56 -9.72
C GLU A 66 10.49 8.15 -9.68
N ASP A 67 11.22 8.54 -8.63
CA ASP A 67 12.67 8.36 -8.50
C ASP A 67 13.08 7.29 -7.47
N VAL A 68 12.14 6.70 -6.73
CA VAL A 68 12.51 5.75 -5.66
C VAL A 68 13.10 4.46 -6.22
N GLY A 69 14.15 3.93 -5.60
CA GLY A 69 14.70 2.61 -5.92
C GLY A 69 13.86 1.47 -5.33
N GLU A 70 14.20 0.23 -5.65
CA GLU A 70 13.50 -0.97 -5.16
C GLU A 70 13.42 -1.03 -3.62
N ILE A 71 14.52 -0.74 -2.92
CA ILE A 71 14.55 -0.75 -1.45
C ILE A 71 13.60 0.31 -0.87
N ASP A 72 13.64 1.54 -1.39
CA ASP A 72 12.78 2.63 -0.95
C ASP A 72 11.31 2.32 -1.25
N LEU A 73 11.00 1.67 -2.39
CA LEU A 73 9.66 1.21 -2.72
C LEU A 73 9.15 0.16 -1.72
N CYS A 74 9.98 -0.83 -1.37
CA CYS A 74 9.63 -1.84 -0.37
C CYS A 74 9.44 -1.22 1.03
N HIS A 75 10.27 -0.24 1.40
CA HIS A 75 10.08 0.54 2.63
C HIS A 75 8.74 1.28 2.62
N LEU A 76 8.41 1.94 1.52
CA LEU A 76 7.13 2.65 1.35
C LEU A 76 5.95 1.69 1.47
N LEU A 77 5.92 0.59 0.73
CA LEU A 77 4.83 -0.39 0.77
C LEU A 77 4.65 -0.99 2.17
N THR A 78 5.75 -1.33 2.86
CA THR A 78 5.69 -1.82 4.24
C THR A 78 5.10 -0.77 5.17
N ALA A 79 5.48 0.50 5.02
CA ALA A 79 4.95 1.60 5.82
C ALA A 79 3.45 1.78 5.60
N LEU A 80 2.99 1.74 4.33
CA LEU A 80 1.57 1.84 3.98
C LEU A 80 0.77 0.67 4.56
N GLY A 81 1.27 -0.57 4.44
CA GLY A 81 0.66 -1.77 5.03
C GLY A 81 0.46 -1.68 6.55
N ARG A 82 1.20 -0.80 7.23
CA ARG A 82 1.12 -0.58 8.68
C ARG A 82 0.53 0.77 9.07
N ALA A 83 0.10 1.58 8.10
CA ALA A 83 -0.33 2.97 8.35
C ALA A 83 -1.51 3.05 9.33
N GLU A 84 -2.40 2.05 9.32
CA GLU A 84 -3.54 1.98 10.24
C GLU A 84 -3.12 1.93 11.72
N ARG A 85 -1.90 1.47 12.03
CA ARG A 85 -1.38 1.48 13.41
C ARG A 85 -1.06 2.88 13.94
N PHE A 86 -1.01 3.86 13.05
CA PHE A 86 -0.59 5.23 13.34
C PHE A 86 -1.68 6.26 13.06
N SER A 87 -2.69 5.90 12.27
CA SER A 87 -3.82 6.76 11.94
C SER A 87 -5.01 5.89 11.54
N ASP A 88 -6.03 5.84 12.39
CA ASP A 88 -7.27 5.14 12.08
C ASP A 88 -7.95 5.77 10.85
N GLY A 89 -8.47 4.94 9.94
CA GLY A 89 -9.14 5.39 8.73
C GLY A 89 -8.23 5.83 7.60
N ILE A 90 -6.91 5.82 7.76
CA ILE A 90 -5.99 6.36 6.74
C ILE A 90 -6.09 5.61 5.41
N TRP A 91 -6.42 4.31 5.46
CA TRP A 91 -6.56 3.48 4.27
C TRP A 91 -7.75 3.85 3.39
N ILE A 92 -8.80 4.46 3.95
CA ILE A 92 -9.90 5.01 3.16
C ILE A 92 -9.35 6.08 2.21
N SER A 93 -8.61 7.06 2.73
CA SER A 93 -7.96 8.10 1.92
C SER A 93 -6.96 7.53 0.91
N TYR A 94 -6.21 6.48 1.27
CA TYR A 94 -5.26 5.86 0.33
C TYR A 94 -5.93 5.12 -0.83
N LEU A 95 -7.14 4.60 -0.63
CA LEU A 95 -7.90 3.88 -1.65
C LEU A 95 -8.73 4.84 -2.52
N GLU A 96 -9.19 5.95 -1.95
CA GLU A 96 -9.88 7.02 -2.70
C GLU A 96 -8.92 7.75 -3.65
N ASP A 97 -7.68 7.97 -3.23
CA ASP A 97 -6.68 8.67 -4.02
C ASP A 97 -5.98 7.76 -5.05
N ASP A 98 -5.50 8.38 -6.15
CA ASP A 98 -4.71 7.72 -7.20
C ASP A 98 -3.22 7.52 -6.81
N ARG A 99 -2.89 7.61 -5.51
CA ARG A 99 -1.49 7.48 -5.02
C ARG A 99 -0.94 6.09 -5.30
N PHE A 100 -1.76 5.05 -5.15
CA PHE A 100 -1.33 3.68 -5.40
C PHE A 100 -1.07 3.40 -6.88
N ASP A 101 -1.76 4.08 -7.80
CA ASP A 101 -1.48 3.97 -9.24
C ASP A 101 -0.05 4.41 -9.56
N ARG A 102 0.43 5.49 -8.94
CA ARG A 102 1.83 5.95 -9.08
C ARG A 102 2.82 4.96 -8.51
N ILE A 103 2.48 4.28 -7.41
CA ILE A 103 3.33 3.25 -6.79
C ILE A 103 3.45 2.03 -7.71
N VAL A 104 2.33 1.55 -8.26
CA VAL A 104 2.30 0.44 -9.21
C VAL A 104 3.10 0.79 -10.48
N ALA A 105 2.89 1.99 -11.03
CA ALA A 105 3.64 2.46 -12.19
C ALA A 105 5.15 2.47 -11.91
N ARG A 106 5.59 2.93 -10.73
CA ARG A 106 7.00 2.86 -10.36
C ARG A 106 7.52 1.43 -10.24
N ALA A 107 6.74 0.53 -9.64
CA ALA A 107 7.11 -0.88 -9.53
C ALA A 107 7.30 -1.53 -10.92
N ARG A 108 6.47 -1.17 -11.90
CA ARG A 108 6.62 -1.60 -13.29
C ARG A 108 7.91 -1.10 -13.93
N VAL A 109 8.27 0.16 -13.70
CA VAL A 109 9.53 0.73 -14.22
C VAL A 109 10.76 0.03 -13.64
N LEU A 110 10.73 -0.36 -12.36
CA LEU A 110 11.83 -1.06 -11.70
C LEU A 110 12.01 -2.52 -12.14
N LEU A 111 11.06 -3.08 -12.89
CA LEU A 111 11.18 -4.40 -13.52
C LEU A 111 11.78 -4.35 -14.93
N ALA A 112 11.78 -3.18 -15.57
CA ALA A 112 12.26 -2.98 -16.94
C ALA A 112 13.77 -2.76 -16.98
#